data_AF-A0A9W6GYD3-F1
#
_entry.id   AF-A0A9W6GYD3-F1
#
_cell.length_a   1.000
_cell.length_b   1.000
_cell.length_c   1.000
_cell.angle_alpha   90.00
_cell.angle_beta   90.00
_cell.angle_gamma   90.00
#
_symmetry.space_group_name_H-M   'P 1'
#
loop_
_entity.id
_entity.type
_entity.pdbx_description
1 polymer ?
#
loop_
_entity_poly.entity_id
_entity_poly.type
_entity_poly.pdbx_seq_one_letter_code
_entity_poly.pdbx_strand_id
1 'polypeptide(L)'
;MRPKERRDGGQKDLFRARLDQIVDMSHPLPKLAATIDWDFLEQRFGAAYADVPGRPPLPTRLMAGLAILKHMHDLSDEALCDRWIENPYFQLFCGEEFFQHKLTFDRSSLTRWRQRMGEQKLAALVQESLSVATRTGAAKPSDFSKIIVDTTVQEKAVAFPTDAKLMHRARERLVRLAKKHGVALRQSYERIGKHALIAHQRYAHAKQFKRANKALRKLRTFLGRVERDIARRIKGDEGLRDVFRRPCRWRCNSPHLWHLKIPQFS
;
A
#
# COMPACT_ATOMS: atom_id res chain seq x y z
N MET A 1 25.28 4.67 14.20
CA MET A 1 25.25 5.90 15.01
C MET A 1 23.84 6.46 15.07
N ARG A 2 23.44 6.99 16.24
CA ARG A 2 22.25 7.86 16.32
C ARG A 2 22.47 9.12 15.47
N PRO A 3 21.41 9.67 14.84
CA PRO A 3 21.52 10.97 14.18
C PRO A 3 22.03 11.99 15.19
N LYS A 4 23.06 12.76 14.80
CA LYS A 4 23.47 13.91 15.61
C LYS A 4 22.46 15.02 15.39
N GLU A 5 21.84 15.44 16.49
CA GLU A 5 21.06 16.66 16.56
C GLU A 5 21.95 17.85 16.17
N ARG A 6 21.44 18.72 15.29
CA ARG A 6 22.05 20.03 15.05
C ARG A 6 21.49 20.94 16.14
N ARG A 7 22.24 21.10 17.23
CA ARG A 7 21.91 22.01 18.31
C ARG A 7 22.35 23.41 17.93
N ASP A 8 21.49 24.39 18.24
CA ASP A 8 21.74 25.82 18.07
C ASP A 8 23.14 26.18 18.60
N GLY A 9 24.07 26.41 17.68
CA GLY A 9 25.45 26.70 18.05
C GLY A 9 25.61 28.10 18.64
N GLY A 10 24.56 28.94 18.60
CA GLY A 10 24.64 30.38 18.90
C GLY A 10 25.62 31.16 18.03
N GLN A 11 26.32 30.47 17.12
CA GLN A 11 27.37 30.99 16.28
C GLN A 11 26.68 31.80 15.19
N LYS A 12 26.87 33.12 15.23
CA LYS A 12 26.60 33.97 14.09
C LYS A 12 27.69 33.68 13.07
N ASP A 13 27.44 32.76 12.14
CA ASP A 13 28.32 32.60 10.99
C ASP A 13 28.23 33.90 10.17
N LEU A 14 29.27 34.73 10.28
CA LEU A 14 29.32 36.11 9.76
C LEU A 14 28.96 36.23 8.27
N PHE A 15 29.08 35.13 7.52
CA PHE A 15 28.90 35.09 6.07
C PHE A 15 27.64 34.36 5.62
N ARG A 16 26.83 33.81 6.54
CA ARG A 16 25.61 33.07 6.18
C ARG A 16 24.37 33.73 6.77
N ALA A 17 23.40 33.98 5.89
CA ALA A 17 22.11 34.51 6.30
C ALA A 17 21.38 33.47 7.16
N ARG A 18 21.13 33.82 8.43
CA ARG A 18 20.33 32.97 9.34
C ARG A 18 18.87 33.01 8.90
N LEU A 19 18.21 31.86 8.95
CA LEU A 19 16.84 31.72 8.46
C LEU A 19 15.83 32.50 9.32
N ASP A 20 16.08 32.62 10.62
CA ASP A 20 15.28 33.43 11.56
C ASP A 20 15.23 34.93 11.21
N GLN A 21 16.22 35.44 10.47
CA GLN A 21 16.30 36.84 10.03
C GLN A 21 15.71 37.07 8.63
N ILE A 22 15.52 36.00 7.85
CA ILE A 22 15.01 36.06 6.47
C ILE A 22 13.51 35.79 6.45
N VAL A 23 13.05 34.91 7.33
CA VAL A 23 11.71 34.31 7.29
C VAL A 23 10.78 35.04 8.26
N ASP A 24 9.55 35.31 7.84
CA ASP A 24 8.54 35.83 8.76
C ASP A 24 8.08 34.72 9.73
N MET A 25 8.44 34.86 11.00
CA MET A 25 8.05 33.94 12.08
C MET A 25 6.53 33.92 12.33
N SER A 26 5.79 34.90 11.82
CA SER A 26 4.32 34.92 11.87
C SER A 26 3.68 33.95 10.87
N HIS A 27 4.45 33.45 9.89
CA HIS A 27 3.96 32.53 8.87
C HIS A 27 3.52 31.18 9.47
N PRO A 28 2.54 30.47 8.86
CA PRO A 28 2.03 29.20 9.37
C PRO A 28 3.08 28.10 9.55
N LEU A 29 4.08 28.01 8.65
CA LEU A 29 5.13 26.98 8.71
C LEU A 29 6.06 27.14 9.94
N PRO A 30 6.66 28.32 10.23
CA PRO A 30 7.39 28.55 11.47
C PRO A 30 6.55 28.29 12.73
N LYS A 31 5.29 28.74 12.76
CA LYS A 31 4.37 28.48 13.89
C LYS A 31 4.12 26.99 14.09
N LEU A 32 3.91 26.26 13.00
CA LEU A 32 3.74 24.81 13.03
C LEU A 32 5.01 24.13 13.54
N ALA A 33 6.18 24.52 13.04
CA ALA A 33 7.46 24.01 13.50
C ALA A 33 7.68 24.23 15.00
N ALA A 34 7.26 25.37 15.55
CA ALA A 34 7.36 25.65 16.98
C ALA A 34 6.35 24.84 17.82
N THR A 35 5.27 24.36 17.22
CA THR A 35 4.21 23.61 17.94
C THR A 35 4.51 22.11 18.00
N ILE A 36 5.17 21.56 16.97
CA ILE A 36 5.53 20.14 16.90
C ILE A 36 6.54 19.80 18.01
N ASP A 37 6.28 18.72 18.74
CA ASP A 37 7.24 18.17 19.70
C ASP A 37 8.32 17.36 18.96
N TRP A 38 9.42 18.04 18.61
CA TRP A 38 10.54 17.41 17.92
C TRP A 38 11.34 16.45 18.81
N ASP A 39 11.39 16.69 20.12
CA ASP A 39 12.10 15.85 21.08
C ASP A 39 11.43 14.48 21.19
N PHE A 40 10.10 14.45 21.25
CA PHE A 40 9.31 13.22 21.22
C PHE A 40 9.59 12.40 19.95
N LEU A 41 9.57 13.06 18.78
CA LEU A 41 9.86 12.41 17.51
C LEU A 41 11.31 11.90 17.46
N GLU A 42 12.28 12.68 17.94
CA GLU A 42 13.68 12.28 17.99
C GLU A 42 13.91 11.07 18.89
N GLN A 43 13.29 11.02 20.07
CA GLN A 43 13.39 9.85 20.95
C GLN A 43 12.83 8.59 20.27
N ARG A 44 11.66 8.71 19.64
CA ARG A 44 10.98 7.57 19.02
C ARG A 44 11.69 7.06 17.78
N PHE A 45 12.20 7.96 16.95
CA PHE A 45 12.94 7.63 15.74
C PHE A 45 14.40 7.28 16.01
N GLY A 46 15.02 7.88 17.04
CA GLY A 46 16.37 7.59 17.51
C GLY A 46 16.54 6.13 17.90
N ALA A 47 15.50 5.51 18.47
CA ALA A 47 15.46 4.07 18.76
C ALA A 47 15.56 3.17 17.51
N ALA A 48 15.35 3.70 16.30
CA ALA A 48 15.55 2.97 15.04
C ALA A 48 17.01 2.90 14.59
N TYR A 49 17.89 3.70 15.19
CA TYR A 49 19.29 3.76 14.80
C TYR A 49 20.15 3.00 15.81
N ALA A 50 20.78 1.92 15.33
CA ALA A 50 21.82 1.23 16.09
C ALA A 50 23.13 2.02 16.04
N ASP A 51 23.93 1.95 17.11
CA ASP A 51 25.21 2.68 17.23
C ASP A 51 26.35 1.96 16.48
N VAL A 52 26.14 1.70 15.20
CA VAL A 52 27.10 1.05 14.31
C VAL A 52 28.02 2.10 13.66
N PRO A 53 29.32 1.82 13.48
CA PRO A 53 30.22 2.69 12.72
C PRO A 53 29.82 2.83 11.25
N GLY A 54 29.89 4.05 10.70
CA GLY A 54 29.54 4.36 9.32
C GLY A 54 29.15 5.83 9.12
N ARG A 55 28.68 6.18 7.92
CA ARG A 55 28.16 7.54 7.63
C ARG A 55 27.02 7.85 8.60
N PRO A 56 27.07 8.97 9.37
CA PRO A 56 26.01 9.31 10.29
C PRO A 56 24.70 9.49 9.51
N PRO A 57 23.57 8.97 10.03
CA PRO A 57 22.29 9.20 9.41
C PRO A 57 21.94 10.69 9.44
N LEU A 58 21.10 11.11 8.49
CA LEU A 58 20.57 12.46 8.44
C LEU A 58 19.77 12.79 9.72
N PRO A 59 19.72 14.07 10.14
CA PRO A 59 18.97 14.50 11.31
C PRO A 59 17.50 14.06 11.23
N THR A 60 16.95 13.64 12.36
CA THR A 60 15.57 13.18 12.46
C THR A 60 14.58 14.29 12.07
N ARG A 61 14.81 15.51 12.57
CA ARG A 61 13.99 16.69 12.26
C ARG A 61 13.94 16.99 10.76
N LEU A 62 15.07 16.89 10.06
CA LEU A 62 15.13 17.05 8.60
C LEU A 62 14.24 16.01 7.91
N MET A 63 14.39 14.73 8.25
CA MET A 63 13.66 13.65 7.58
C MET A 63 12.15 13.67 7.88
N ALA A 64 11.78 13.89 9.14
CA ALA A 64 10.38 14.02 9.55
C ALA A 64 9.73 15.27 8.95
N GLY A 65 10.46 16.39 8.94
CA GLY A 65 10.02 17.65 8.33
C GLY A 65 9.75 17.50 6.84
N LEU A 66 10.68 16.90 6.10
CA LEU A 66 10.50 16.59 4.67
C LEU A 66 9.29 15.69 4.41
N ALA A 67 9.06 14.67 5.25
CA ALA A 67 7.90 13.79 5.12
C ALA A 67 6.58 14.56 5.31
N ILE A 68 6.50 15.43 6.32
CA ILE A 68 5.34 16.29 6.56
C ILE A 68 5.10 17.24 5.38
N LEU A 69 6.14 17.96 4.93
CA LEU A 69 6.05 18.91 3.82
C LEU A 69 5.61 18.22 2.53
N LYS A 70 6.14 17.03 2.25
CA LYS A 70 5.75 16.22 1.09
C LYS A 70 4.26 15.93 1.08
N HIS A 71 3.72 15.46 2.21
CA HIS A 71 2.31 15.09 2.32
C HIS A 71 1.39 16.32 2.35
N MET A 72 1.81 17.41 2.98
CA MET A 72 1.03 18.64 3.07
C MET A 72 0.86 19.35 1.72
N HIS A 73 1.87 19.26 0.85
CA HIS A 73 1.86 19.90 -0.48
C HIS A 73 1.66 18.94 -1.65
N ASP A 74 1.37 17.66 -1.37
CA ASP A 74 1.22 16.58 -2.36
C ASP A 74 2.38 16.53 -3.39
N LEU A 75 3.61 16.62 -2.90
CA LEU A 75 4.81 16.70 -3.74
C LEU A 75 5.40 15.31 -4.03
N SER A 76 5.99 15.16 -5.21
CA SER A 76 6.89 14.04 -5.50
C SER A 76 8.22 14.22 -4.74
N ASP A 77 9.00 13.14 -4.59
CA ASP A 77 10.32 13.23 -3.94
C ASP A 77 11.29 14.15 -4.71
N GLU A 78 11.10 14.28 -6.03
CA GLU A 78 11.94 15.14 -6.88
C GLU A 78 11.55 16.61 -6.74
N ALA A 79 10.24 16.91 -6.85
CA ALA A 79 9.72 18.26 -6.68
C ALA A 79 9.97 18.79 -5.26
N LEU A 80 9.98 17.91 -4.25
CA LEU A 80 10.36 18.28 -2.89
C LEU A 80 11.82 18.73 -2.80
N CYS A 81 12.75 18.02 -3.44
CA CYS A 81 14.16 18.39 -3.46
C CYS A 81 14.36 19.78 -4.10
N ASP A 82 13.74 20.01 -5.25
CA ASP A 82 13.89 21.28 -5.99
C ASP A 82 13.31 22.43 -5.15
N ARG A 83 12.10 22.26 -4.61
CA ARG A 83 11.42 23.27 -3.80
C ARG A 83 12.12 23.53 -2.46
N TRP A 84 12.83 22.55 -1.90
CA TRP A 84 13.57 22.71 -0.65
C TRP A 84 14.79 23.64 -0.82
N ILE A 85 15.48 23.59 -1.97
CA ILE A 85 16.61 24.49 -2.25
C ILE A 85 16.10 25.93 -2.37
N GLU A 86 14.98 26.14 -3.05
CA GLU A 86 14.45 27.48 -3.36
C GLU A 86 13.76 28.15 -2.17
N ASN A 87 13.27 27.39 -1.19
CA ASN A 87 12.36 27.89 -0.16
C ASN A 87 12.98 27.93 1.25
N PRO A 88 13.31 29.13 1.79
CA PRO A 88 13.81 29.30 3.16
C PRO A 88 12.86 28.74 4.25
N TYR A 89 11.55 28.81 4.05
CA TYR A 89 10.57 28.30 5.01
C TYR A 89 10.66 26.77 5.16
N PHE A 90 10.95 26.05 4.08
CA PHE A 90 11.06 24.59 4.10
C PHE A 90 12.33 24.16 4.85
N GLN A 91 13.42 24.89 4.64
CA GLN A 91 14.69 24.64 5.32
C GLN A 91 14.56 24.89 6.83
N LEU A 92 13.93 26.01 7.22
CA LEU A 92 13.68 26.34 8.62
C LEU A 92 12.78 25.28 9.29
N PHE A 93 11.71 24.86 8.62
CA PHE A 93 10.83 23.80 9.13
C PHE A 93 11.59 22.50 9.39
N CYS A 94 12.53 22.15 8.50
CA CYS A 94 13.41 20.99 8.62
C CYS A 94 14.52 21.13 9.68
N GLY A 95 14.64 22.29 10.33
CA GLY A 95 15.65 22.54 11.37
C GLY A 95 17.00 22.99 10.86
N GLU A 96 17.07 23.57 9.66
CA GLU A 96 18.26 24.31 9.23
C GLU A 96 18.31 25.68 9.91
N GLU A 97 19.49 26.09 10.38
CA GLU A 97 19.71 27.42 10.98
C GLU A 97 20.09 28.47 9.93
N PHE A 98 20.80 28.05 8.88
CA PHE A 98 21.31 28.89 7.80
C PHE A 98 20.76 28.42 6.47
N PHE A 99 20.52 29.37 5.56
CA PHE A 99 20.04 29.03 4.23
C PHE A 99 21.09 28.24 3.45
N GLN A 100 20.70 27.04 3.01
CA GLN A 100 21.50 26.11 2.25
C GLN A 100 21.18 26.22 0.76
N HIS A 101 22.22 26.40 -0.05
CA HIS A 101 22.11 26.44 -1.51
C HIS A 101 22.37 25.07 -2.16
N LYS A 102 22.72 24.06 -1.36
CA LYS A 102 23.03 22.71 -1.81
C LYS A 102 22.18 21.70 -1.04
N LEU A 103 21.71 20.67 -1.73
CA LEU A 103 20.98 19.57 -1.12
C LEU A 103 21.86 18.81 -0.13
N THR A 104 21.38 18.68 1.10
CA THR A 104 22.03 17.89 2.16
C THR A 104 21.63 16.41 2.10
N PHE A 105 20.58 16.09 1.33
CA PHE A 105 20.00 14.74 1.17
C PHE A 105 19.76 14.42 -0.30
N ASP A 106 19.60 13.13 -0.60
CA ASP A 106 19.29 12.62 -1.93
C ASP A 106 17.80 12.23 -2.07
N ARG A 107 17.27 12.17 -3.30
CA ARG A 107 15.89 11.73 -3.62
C ARG A 107 15.52 10.40 -2.97
N SER A 108 16.47 9.45 -2.94
CA SER A 108 16.25 8.12 -2.34
C SER A 108 16.24 8.12 -0.81
N SER A 109 16.60 9.22 -0.16
CA SER A 109 16.79 9.28 1.30
C SER A 109 15.47 9.09 2.04
N LEU A 110 14.38 9.69 1.56
CA LEU A 110 13.04 9.53 2.15
C LEU A 110 12.53 8.09 2.07
N THR A 111 12.76 7.41 0.94
CA THR A 111 12.36 6.01 0.77
C THR A 111 13.14 5.10 1.72
N ARG A 112 14.47 5.28 1.81
CA ARG A 112 15.32 4.52 2.74
C ARG A 112 14.95 4.79 4.20
N TRP A 113 14.62 6.03 4.53
CA TRP A 113 14.20 6.41 5.88
C TRP A 113 12.86 5.78 6.26
N ARG A 114 11.84 5.84 5.40
CA ARG A 114 10.55 5.18 5.63
C ARG A 114 10.69 3.68 5.82
N GLN A 115 11.47 3.00 4.97
CA GLN A 115 11.75 1.57 5.10
C GLN A 115 12.42 1.22 6.44
N ARG A 116 13.35 2.08 6.90
CA ARG A 116 14.06 1.87 8.17
C ARG A 116 13.17 2.09 9.40
N MET A 117 12.25 3.06 9.34
CA MET A 117 11.34 3.35 10.45
C MET A 117 10.30 2.24 10.64
N GLY A 118 9.76 1.72 9.53
CA GLY A 118 8.64 0.80 9.55
C GLY A 118 7.34 1.46 10.04
N GLU A 119 6.25 0.70 9.96
CA GLU A 119 4.89 1.21 10.21
C GLU A 119 4.70 1.71 11.65
N GLN A 120 5.20 0.96 12.63
CA GLN A 120 5.03 1.28 14.06
C GLN A 120 5.67 2.60 14.49
N LYS A 121 6.78 3.00 13.86
CA LYS A 121 7.46 4.26 14.19
C LYS A 121 6.86 5.42 13.41
N LEU A 122 6.45 5.19 12.16
CA LEU A 122 5.72 6.20 11.38
C LEU A 122 4.36 6.55 12.02
N ALA A 123 3.74 5.61 12.74
CA ALA A 123 2.54 5.90 13.54
C ALA A 123 2.78 7.02 14.57
N ALA A 124 4.00 7.18 15.09
CA ALA A 124 4.32 8.27 16.01
C ALA A 124 4.32 9.64 15.32
N LEU A 125 4.68 9.71 14.02
CA LEU A 125 4.54 10.94 13.24
C LEU A 125 3.07 11.35 13.10
N VAL A 126 2.21 10.38 12.83
CA VAL A 126 0.76 10.59 12.72
C VAL A 126 0.20 11.00 14.08
N GLN A 127 0.56 10.30 15.15
CA GLN A 127 0.15 10.63 16.51
C GLN A 127 0.51 12.08 16.87
N GLU A 128 1.74 12.51 16.59
CA GLU A 128 2.15 13.88 16.87
C GLU A 128 1.41 14.90 15.99
N SER A 129 1.18 14.58 14.71
CA SER A 129 0.38 15.44 13.82
C SER A 129 -1.05 15.64 14.35
N LEU A 130 -1.68 14.59 14.88
CA LEU A 130 -3.01 14.66 15.50
C LEU A 130 -2.97 15.43 16.82
N SER A 131 -1.95 15.24 17.65
CA SER A 131 -1.72 16.00 18.88
C SER A 131 -1.63 17.50 18.58
N VAL A 132 -0.83 17.89 17.59
CA VAL A 132 -0.72 19.30 17.15
C VAL A 132 -2.07 19.84 16.67
N ALA A 133 -2.82 19.06 15.89
CA ALA A 133 -4.16 19.47 15.44
C ALA A 133 -5.13 19.70 16.61
N THR A 134 -5.07 18.89 17.67
CA THR A 134 -5.89 19.11 18.87
C THR A 134 -5.44 20.33 19.68
N ARG A 135 -4.13 20.52 19.88
CA ARG A 135 -3.57 21.66 20.62
C ARG A 135 -3.86 23.00 19.95
N THR A 136 -3.83 23.03 18.63
CA THR A 136 -4.13 24.22 17.83
C THR A 136 -5.63 24.46 17.64
N GLY A 137 -6.49 23.54 18.10
CA GLY A 137 -7.94 23.60 17.91
C GLY A 137 -8.41 23.31 16.47
N ALA A 138 -7.53 22.85 15.60
CA ALA A 138 -7.85 22.50 14.21
C ALA A 138 -8.70 21.22 14.09
N ALA A 139 -8.62 20.33 15.07
CA ALA A 139 -9.42 19.11 15.14
C ALA A 139 -9.88 18.83 16.58
N LYS A 140 -11.10 18.33 16.74
CA LYS A 140 -11.61 17.91 18.05
C LYS A 140 -11.33 16.42 18.28
N PRO A 141 -11.13 15.98 19.53
CA PRO A 141 -11.00 14.55 19.84
C PRO A 141 -12.16 13.69 19.32
N SER A 142 -13.37 14.27 19.21
CA SER A 142 -14.55 13.61 18.64
C SER A 142 -14.38 13.20 17.18
N ASP A 143 -13.60 13.95 16.41
CA ASP A 143 -13.45 13.78 14.97
C ASP A 143 -12.63 12.52 14.65
N PHE A 144 -11.80 12.07 15.59
CA PHE A 144 -11.00 10.85 15.46
C PHE A 144 -11.77 9.56 15.77
N SER A 145 -13.01 9.66 16.27
CA SER A 145 -13.83 8.47 16.59
C SER A 145 -14.25 7.68 15.36
N LYS A 146 -14.36 8.34 14.20
CA LYS A 146 -14.74 7.73 12.92
C LYS A 146 -13.80 8.19 11.83
N ILE A 147 -13.01 7.25 11.31
CA ILE A 147 -12.12 7.49 10.18
C ILE A 147 -12.72 6.78 8.96
N ILE A 148 -13.07 7.55 7.93
CA ILE A 148 -13.47 6.99 6.62
C ILE A 148 -12.21 6.99 5.75
N VAL A 149 -11.67 5.81 5.52
CA VAL A 149 -10.49 5.62 4.67
C VAL A 149 -10.93 5.20 3.29
N ASP A 150 -10.86 6.11 2.32
CA ASP A 150 -11.02 5.77 0.91
C ASP A 150 -9.74 5.06 0.43
N THR A 151 -9.75 3.72 0.42
CA THR A 151 -8.64 2.94 -0.13
C THR A 151 -8.64 3.04 -1.66
N THR A 152 -7.99 4.06 -2.22
CA THR A 152 -8.04 4.36 -3.66
C THR A 152 -7.14 3.52 -4.55
N VAL A 153 -6.26 2.67 -4.02
CA VAL A 153 -5.53 1.68 -4.85
C VAL A 153 -5.33 0.39 -4.06
N GLN A 154 -6.37 -0.44 -3.98
CA GLN A 154 -6.11 -1.87 -3.83
C GLN A 154 -5.53 -2.34 -5.17
N GLU A 155 -4.28 -2.78 -5.20
CA GLU A 155 -3.79 -3.58 -6.32
C GLU A 155 -4.72 -4.79 -6.44
N LYS A 156 -5.71 -4.69 -7.32
CA LYS A 156 -6.50 -5.83 -7.72
C LYS A 156 -5.47 -6.76 -8.36
N ALA A 157 -5.08 -7.83 -7.67
CA ALA A 157 -4.36 -8.97 -8.25
C ALA A 157 -5.28 -9.71 -9.24
N VAL A 158 -5.91 -8.96 -10.14
CA VAL A 158 -6.80 -9.38 -11.19
C VAL A 158 -5.92 -9.37 -12.43
N ALA A 159 -5.40 -10.56 -12.73
CA ALA A 159 -4.86 -10.81 -14.05
C ALA A 159 -5.85 -10.31 -15.10
N PHE A 160 -5.35 -9.62 -16.14
CA PHE A 160 -6.16 -9.10 -17.23
C PHE A 160 -7.28 -10.10 -17.61
N PRO A 161 -8.56 -9.70 -17.48
CA PRO A 161 -9.65 -10.65 -17.42
C PRO A 161 -9.94 -11.19 -18.81
N THR A 162 -9.41 -12.37 -19.11
CA THR A 162 -10.03 -13.25 -20.09
C THR A 162 -10.80 -14.31 -19.31
N ASP A 163 -12.10 -14.42 -19.54
CA ASP A 163 -12.97 -15.41 -18.88
C ASP A 163 -12.36 -16.82 -18.90
N ALA A 164 -11.74 -17.21 -20.02
CA ALA A 164 -11.04 -18.48 -20.15
C ALA A 164 -9.92 -18.70 -19.10
N LYS A 165 -9.12 -17.67 -18.82
CA LYS A 165 -8.02 -17.72 -17.85
C LYS A 165 -8.56 -17.78 -16.42
N LEU A 166 -9.63 -17.05 -16.12
CA LEU A 166 -10.30 -17.07 -14.82
C LEU A 166 -10.89 -18.45 -14.53
N MET A 167 -11.60 -19.04 -15.49
CA MET A 167 -12.23 -20.36 -15.34
C MET A 167 -11.19 -21.48 -15.21
N HIS A 168 -10.08 -21.38 -15.94
CA HIS A 168 -8.97 -22.31 -15.79
C HIS A 168 -8.32 -22.20 -14.40
N ARG A 169 -8.03 -20.99 -13.92
CA ARG A 169 -7.47 -20.76 -12.58
C ARG A 169 -8.42 -21.20 -11.45
N ALA A 170 -9.73 -20.98 -11.62
CA ALA A 170 -10.72 -21.46 -10.67
C ALA A 170 -10.67 -22.99 -10.53
N ARG A 171 -10.59 -23.71 -11.66
CA ARG A 171 -10.41 -25.17 -11.65
C ARG A 171 -9.12 -25.59 -10.95
N GLU A 172 -7.99 -24.95 -11.24
CA GLU A 172 -6.70 -25.26 -10.57
C GLU A 172 -6.77 -25.08 -9.06
N ARG A 173 -7.40 -23.99 -8.60
CA ARG A 173 -7.58 -23.70 -7.17
C ARG A 173 -8.46 -24.76 -6.51
N LEU A 174 -9.58 -25.14 -7.13
CA LEU A 174 -10.46 -26.19 -6.62
C LEU A 174 -9.74 -27.55 -6.53
N VAL A 175 -8.99 -27.94 -7.55
CA VAL A 175 -8.22 -29.19 -7.55
C VAL A 175 -7.13 -29.18 -6.46
N ARG A 176 -6.44 -28.05 -6.27
CA ARG A 176 -5.42 -27.90 -5.22
C ARG A 176 -6.03 -28.00 -3.82
N LEU A 177 -7.20 -27.37 -3.62
CA LEU A 177 -7.94 -27.45 -2.36
C LEU A 177 -8.43 -28.87 -2.09
N ALA A 178 -8.95 -29.56 -3.10
CA ALA A 178 -9.38 -30.96 -2.98
C ALA A 178 -8.22 -31.87 -2.56
N LYS A 179 -7.03 -31.71 -3.17
CA LYS A 179 -5.81 -32.45 -2.76
C LYS A 179 -5.42 -32.16 -1.32
N LYS A 180 -5.46 -30.89 -0.89
CA LYS A 180 -5.09 -30.47 0.47
C LYS A 180 -6.00 -31.10 1.54
N HIS A 181 -7.28 -31.31 1.22
CA HIS A 181 -8.28 -31.84 2.15
C HIS A 181 -8.62 -33.32 1.88
N GLY A 182 -7.80 -34.04 1.12
CA GLY A 182 -7.97 -35.48 0.88
C GLY A 182 -9.21 -35.87 0.04
N VAL A 183 -9.84 -34.93 -0.67
CA VAL A 183 -11.04 -35.22 -1.47
C VAL A 183 -10.64 -35.86 -2.81
N ALA A 184 -10.95 -37.14 -2.96
CA ALA A 184 -10.69 -37.89 -4.19
C ALA A 184 -11.65 -37.48 -5.33
N LEU A 185 -11.10 -36.73 -6.30
CA LEU A 185 -11.80 -36.31 -7.51
C LEU A 185 -11.80 -37.42 -8.56
N ARG A 186 -12.93 -37.61 -9.27
CA ARG A 186 -13.04 -38.55 -10.38
C ARG A 186 -12.11 -38.17 -11.54
N GLN A 187 -12.04 -36.86 -11.86
CA GLN A 187 -11.14 -36.31 -12.88
C GLN A 187 -10.78 -34.85 -12.55
N SER A 188 -9.49 -34.49 -12.69
CA SER A 188 -8.99 -33.13 -12.42
C SER A 188 -8.99 -32.19 -13.63
N TYR A 189 -9.10 -32.75 -14.86
CA TYR A 189 -9.04 -32.03 -16.15
C TYR A 189 -7.81 -31.13 -16.32
N GLU A 190 -6.70 -31.42 -15.65
CA GLU A 190 -5.49 -30.57 -15.67
C GLU A 190 -4.87 -30.47 -17.07
N ARG A 191 -4.59 -31.60 -17.71
CA ARG A 191 -4.01 -31.65 -19.07
C ARG A 191 -4.96 -31.09 -20.13
N ILE A 192 -6.22 -31.52 -20.12
CA ILE A 192 -7.22 -31.12 -21.13
C ILE A 192 -7.60 -29.65 -20.96
N GLY A 193 -7.68 -29.16 -19.72
CA GLY A 193 -7.96 -27.77 -19.41
C GLY A 193 -6.85 -26.82 -19.90
N LYS A 194 -5.59 -27.25 -19.89
CA LYS A 194 -4.46 -26.45 -20.43
C LYS A 194 -4.55 -26.34 -21.95
N HIS A 195 -4.79 -27.45 -22.65
CA HIS A 195 -4.98 -27.45 -24.10
C HIS A 195 -6.17 -26.58 -24.53
N ALA A 196 -7.29 -26.64 -23.81
CA ALA A 196 -8.46 -25.81 -24.10
C ALA A 196 -8.19 -24.30 -23.90
N LEU A 197 -7.38 -23.92 -22.91
CA LEU A 197 -6.96 -22.53 -22.70
C LEU A 197 -6.05 -22.04 -23.82
N ILE A 198 -5.06 -22.83 -24.22
CA ILE A 198 -4.14 -22.49 -25.32
C ILE A 198 -4.93 -22.35 -26.63
N ALA A 199 -5.84 -23.28 -26.92
CA ALA A 199 -6.71 -23.21 -28.09
C ALA A 199 -7.56 -21.93 -28.09
N HIS A 200 -8.17 -21.57 -26.95
CA HIS A 200 -8.93 -20.32 -26.82
C HIS A 200 -8.06 -19.10 -27.14
N GLN A 201 -6.86 -19.01 -26.56
CA GLN A 201 -5.93 -17.89 -26.78
C GLN A 201 -5.51 -17.77 -28.26
N ARG A 202 -5.17 -18.90 -28.91
CA ARG A 202 -4.81 -18.93 -30.33
C ARG A 202 -5.95 -18.48 -31.24
N TYR A 203 -7.17 -18.96 -31.01
CA TYR A 203 -8.33 -18.57 -31.81
C TYR A 203 -8.75 -17.12 -31.57
N ALA A 204 -8.65 -16.63 -30.33
CA ALA A 204 -8.93 -15.23 -30.02
C ALA A 204 -7.93 -14.29 -30.70
N HIS A 205 -6.64 -14.63 -30.68
CA HIS A 205 -5.60 -13.88 -31.40
C HIS A 205 -5.85 -13.85 -32.91
N ALA A 206 -6.24 -15.00 -33.49
CA ALA A 206 -6.59 -15.10 -34.91
C ALA A 206 -7.99 -14.54 -35.27
N LYS A 207 -8.68 -13.85 -34.36
CA LYS A 207 -10.05 -13.31 -34.52
C LYS A 207 -11.12 -14.37 -34.89
N GLN A 208 -10.87 -15.65 -34.64
CA GLN A 208 -11.79 -16.77 -34.89
C GLN A 208 -12.75 -17.00 -33.72
N PHE A 209 -13.62 -16.03 -33.42
CA PHE A 209 -14.44 -16.03 -32.20
C PHE A 209 -15.39 -17.23 -32.05
N LYS A 210 -15.94 -17.78 -33.14
CA LYS A 210 -16.78 -19.00 -33.07
C LYS A 210 -16.02 -20.20 -32.47
N ARG A 211 -14.75 -20.37 -32.86
CA ARG A 211 -13.88 -21.46 -32.34
C ARG A 211 -13.39 -21.16 -30.93
N ALA A 212 -13.04 -19.90 -30.64
CA ALA A 212 -12.69 -19.45 -29.29
C ALA A 212 -13.83 -19.73 -28.30
N ASN A 213 -15.08 -19.36 -28.64
CA ASN A 213 -16.25 -19.59 -27.81
C ASN A 213 -16.54 -21.10 -27.58
N LYS A 214 -16.24 -21.96 -28.56
CA LYS A 214 -16.33 -23.42 -28.37
C LYS A 214 -15.32 -23.91 -27.32
N ALA A 215 -14.10 -23.39 -27.33
CA ALA A 215 -13.08 -23.69 -26.32
C ALA A 215 -13.46 -23.14 -24.93
N LEU A 216 -14.04 -21.94 -24.86
CA LEU A 216 -14.56 -21.35 -23.63
C LEU A 216 -15.67 -22.20 -23.01
N ARG A 217 -16.63 -22.67 -23.83
CA ARG A 217 -17.69 -23.59 -23.38
C ARG A 217 -17.12 -24.89 -22.80
N LYS A 218 -16.06 -25.45 -23.41
CA LYS A 218 -15.36 -26.63 -22.86
C LYS A 218 -14.75 -26.35 -21.48
N LEU A 219 -14.06 -25.22 -21.31
CA LEU A 219 -13.53 -24.79 -20.01
C LEU A 219 -14.64 -24.65 -18.95
N ARG A 220 -15.81 -24.11 -19.34
CA ARG A 220 -17.00 -24.04 -18.47
C ARG A 220 -17.48 -25.40 -18.02
N THR A 221 -17.56 -26.34 -18.95
CA THR A 221 -17.99 -27.70 -18.66
C THR A 221 -17.01 -28.41 -17.73
N PHE A 222 -15.70 -28.24 -17.91
CA PHE A 222 -14.70 -28.84 -17.03
C PHE A 222 -14.79 -28.28 -15.61
N LEU A 223 -14.86 -26.96 -15.46
CA LEU A 223 -15.04 -26.32 -14.15
C LEU A 223 -16.32 -26.82 -13.45
N GLY A 224 -17.46 -26.78 -14.15
CA GLY A 224 -18.73 -27.23 -13.59
C GLY A 224 -18.82 -28.74 -13.33
N ARG A 225 -17.99 -29.57 -13.97
CA ARG A 225 -17.86 -30.99 -13.62
C ARG A 225 -17.09 -31.17 -12.32
N VAL A 226 -15.99 -30.44 -12.13
CA VAL A 226 -15.19 -30.47 -10.89
C VAL A 226 -16.01 -29.94 -9.71
N GLU A 227 -16.72 -28.82 -9.88
CA GLU A 227 -17.61 -28.27 -8.83
C GLU A 227 -18.67 -29.29 -8.39
N ARG A 228 -19.37 -29.93 -9.33
CA ARG A 228 -20.37 -30.95 -9.01
C ARG A 228 -19.79 -32.23 -8.42
N ASP A 229 -18.55 -32.57 -8.73
CA ASP A 229 -17.87 -33.72 -8.14
C ASP A 229 -17.50 -33.44 -6.68
N ILE A 230 -16.94 -32.26 -6.42
CA ILE A 230 -16.66 -31.74 -5.08
C ILE A 230 -17.95 -31.66 -4.25
N ALA A 231 -19.02 -31.07 -4.79
CA ALA A 231 -20.30 -30.96 -4.10
C ALA A 231 -20.92 -32.32 -3.73
N ARG A 232 -20.77 -33.34 -4.59
CA ARG A 232 -21.23 -34.70 -4.30
C ARG A 232 -20.40 -35.38 -3.22
N ARG A 233 -19.08 -35.16 -3.19
CA ARG A 233 -18.17 -35.76 -2.21
C ARG A 233 -18.25 -35.11 -0.82
N ILE A 234 -18.64 -33.84 -0.75
CA ILE A 234 -18.76 -33.08 0.51
C ILE A 234 -20.19 -33.16 1.11
N LYS A 235 -21.08 -33.95 0.49
CA LYS A 235 -22.46 -34.11 0.98
C LYS A 235 -22.48 -34.89 2.30
N GLY A 236 -22.36 -34.16 3.41
CA GLY A 236 -22.43 -34.69 4.78
C GLY A 236 -21.41 -34.09 5.76
N ASP A 237 -20.43 -33.32 5.27
CA ASP A 237 -19.31 -32.84 6.09
C ASP A 237 -19.33 -31.30 6.19
N GLU A 238 -19.85 -30.76 7.29
CA GLU A 238 -20.06 -29.31 7.48
C GLU A 238 -18.75 -28.51 7.49
N GLY A 239 -17.66 -29.08 8.02
CA GLY A 239 -16.35 -28.43 8.06
C GLY A 239 -15.74 -28.22 6.67
N LEU A 240 -15.92 -29.17 5.75
CA LEU A 240 -15.46 -29.03 4.37
C LEU A 240 -16.36 -28.10 3.54
N ARG A 241 -17.64 -27.95 3.88
CA ARG A 241 -18.55 -27.03 3.17
C ARG A 241 -18.09 -25.58 3.26
N ASP A 242 -17.64 -25.13 4.44
CA ASP A 242 -17.18 -23.75 4.61
C ASP A 242 -15.85 -23.46 3.91
N VAL A 243 -14.94 -24.44 3.84
CA VAL A 243 -13.67 -24.31 3.10
C VAL A 243 -13.91 -24.09 1.60
N PHE A 244 -14.88 -24.79 1.01
CA PHE A 244 -15.20 -24.67 -0.42
C PHE A 244 -16.20 -23.54 -0.75
N ARG A 245 -16.76 -22.84 0.25
CA ARG A 245 -17.69 -21.71 0.08
C ARG A 245 -17.04 -20.46 -0.52
N ARG A 246 -15.80 -20.16 -0.12
CA ARG A 246 -15.04 -18.97 -0.59
C ARG A 246 -14.60 -19.05 -2.07
N PRO A 247 -14.08 -20.18 -2.59
CA PRO A 247 -13.71 -20.31 -4.00
C PRO A 247 -14.90 -20.32 -4.96
N CYS A 248 -16.03 -20.92 -4.59
CA CYS A 248 -17.21 -21.03 -5.47
C CYS A 248 -17.96 -19.70 -5.66
N ARG A 249 -17.78 -18.72 -4.74
CA ARG A 249 -18.37 -17.37 -4.86
C ARG A 249 -17.80 -16.53 -6.02
N TRP A 250 -16.69 -16.93 -6.63
CA TRP A 250 -16.14 -16.31 -7.85
C TRP A 250 -17.11 -16.33 -9.04
N ARG A 251 -18.17 -17.14 -8.99
CA ARG A 251 -19.24 -17.22 -10.00
C ARG A 251 -20.29 -16.12 -9.89
N CYS A 252 -20.37 -15.39 -8.77
CA CYS A 252 -21.51 -14.52 -8.44
C CYS A 252 -21.36 -13.04 -8.81
N ASN A 253 -20.27 -12.58 -9.44
CA ASN A 253 -20.04 -11.15 -9.69
C ASN A 253 -20.06 -10.74 -11.19
N SER A 254 -20.88 -11.40 -12.01
CA SER A 254 -21.19 -10.95 -13.38
C SER A 254 -22.71 -10.80 -13.53
N PRO A 255 -23.27 -9.57 -13.56
CA PRO A 255 -24.71 -9.32 -13.45
C PRO A 255 -25.59 -9.79 -14.63
N HIS A 256 -25.05 -10.45 -15.66
CA HIS A 256 -25.75 -10.61 -16.95
C HIS A 256 -26.15 -12.05 -17.28
N LEU A 257 -26.09 -12.98 -16.33
CA LEU A 257 -26.46 -14.40 -16.54
C LEU A 257 -27.36 -14.91 -15.42
N TRP A 258 -28.48 -14.20 -15.19
CA TRP A 258 -29.54 -14.62 -14.28
C TRP A 258 -30.61 -15.38 -15.07
N HIS A 259 -30.59 -16.72 -14.99
CA HIS A 259 -31.77 -17.57 -14.91
C HIS A 259 -31.29 -19.01 -14.69
N LEU A 260 -31.05 -19.37 -13.44
CA LEU A 260 -31.16 -20.74 -12.94
C LEU A 260 -31.20 -20.65 -11.41
N LYS A 261 -32.43 -20.78 -10.88
CA LYS A 261 -32.74 -20.93 -9.46
C LYS A 261 -31.79 -21.94 -8.84
N ILE A 262 -30.95 -21.51 -7.90
CA ILE A 262 -30.34 -22.40 -6.92
C ILE A 262 -31.41 -22.61 -5.85
N PRO A 263 -31.90 -23.84 -5.60
CA PRO A 263 -32.79 -24.09 -4.47
C PRO A 263 -32.00 -23.77 -3.21
N GLN A 264 -32.56 -22.91 -2.35
CA GLN A 264 -32.08 -22.79 -0.99
C GLN A 264 -32.33 -24.13 -0.30
N PHE A 265 -31.27 -24.73 0.23
CA PHE A 265 -31.35 -25.92 1.07
C PHE A 265 -31.61 -25.44 2.50
N SER A 266 -32.86 -25.58 2.94
CA SER A 266 -33.19 -25.94 4.32
C SER A 266 -32.86 -27.40 4.57
#